data_AF-A0A5W4PXY4-F1
#
_entry.id   AF-A0A5W4PXY4-F1
#
_cell.length_a   1.000
_cell.length_b   1.000
_cell.length_c   1.000
_cell.angle_alpha   90.00
_cell.angle_beta   90.00
_cell.angle_gamma   90.00
#
_symmetry.space_group_name_H-M   'P 1'
#
loop_
_entity.id
_entity.type
_entity.pdbx_description
1 polymer ?
#
loop_
_entity_poly.entity_id
_entity_poly.type
_entity_poly.pdbx_seq_one_letter_code
_entity_poly.pdbx_strand_id
1 'polypeptide(L)'
;MSITVEQIKNVIVKHLDQDAVLSQLNNVMRSRSIPPDQALKIATYVAAWAASKGGSEAQVIAYAVDAYKAAAYQQVHNAGDAYNDDRHTKLVNAWEQVGKILAEIRSQQSGGLGGSGGLGGGSNAGGLLGGNSSGGVRVTDGLTMSSAPSGGVKIGNTDAALTVIAGGEGLNLVNDPILNPQPAQVAPAQQPRPEPAPVPVQPMPVSNATVNNPVLSPLGATEETEKDTINGPINNILQEIDLMEDYALHELKTPELKMSIPAKEANSRIKQSVYAETRDWATPLQDIFNGNEEVVFYDGADLIVRARDSYRAYLVGVNTDMCERMKQFVAKHDALKSDLDNLALVEDVETIMAKVKRTIDELRKNTKELHEYAIANSSEAEVVISEISRFANAYLANITFLVHNALSLGTKRGKDVPKFKAIDFERKISDIDFFVKDLFTATAGDNGVSEYEDWFRDLFLMVANSLRKLTIKLSDSGKVVNLIQSQFTIVIPGMYHSVDKHDVVTVASLGNTADPVVSIYEAVQENVPHAIVLMQLPQRTYLLLSNGEKTAPVLY
;
A
#
# COMPACT_ATOMS: atom_id res chain seq x y z
N MET A 1 -26.11 -23.91 6.66
CA MET A 1 -26.97 -23.10 5.79
C MET A 1 -26.84 -23.67 4.37
N SER A 2 -27.93 -24.07 3.72
CA SER A 2 -27.88 -24.62 2.35
C SER A 2 -28.56 -23.66 1.37
N ILE A 3 -27.75 -22.90 0.64
CA ILE A 3 -28.17 -22.13 -0.54
C ILE A 3 -28.21 -23.11 -1.71
N THR A 4 -29.31 -23.13 -2.46
CA THR A 4 -29.51 -24.07 -3.58
C THR A 4 -29.16 -23.45 -4.93
N VAL A 5 -28.81 -24.29 -5.90
CA VAL A 5 -28.51 -23.84 -7.28
C VAL A 5 -29.72 -23.15 -7.93
N GLU A 6 -30.95 -23.59 -7.63
CA GLU A 6 -32.17 -22.97 -8.18
C GLU A 6 -32.42 -21.58 -7.59
N GLN A 7 -32.08 -21.35 -6.31
CA GLN A 7 -32.13 -20.01 -5.71
C GLN A 7 -31.14 -19.06 -6.38
N ILE A 8 -29.91 -19.51 -6.63
CA ILE A 8 -28.90 -18.71 -7.34
C ILE A 8 -29.32 -18.45 -8.78
N LYS A 9 -29.86 -19.43 -9.49
CA LYS A 9 -30.39 -19.26 -10.84
C LYS A 9 -31.46 -18.17 -10.90
N ASN A 10 -32.39 -18.14 -9.95
CA ASN A 10 -33.40 -17.08 -9.87
C ASN A 10 -32.78 -15.69 -9.60
N VAL A 11 -31.73 -15.62 -8.76
CA VAL A 11 -30.97 -14.39 -8.51
C VAL A 11 -30.29 -13.92 -9.80
N ILE A 12 -29.59 -14.80 -10.52
CA ILE A 12 -28.91 -14.46 -11.78
C ILE A 12 -29.92 -13.97 -12.83
N VAL A 13 -31.04 -14.67 -13.00
CA VAL A 13 -32.09 -14.27 -13.95
C VAL A 13 -32.63 -12.87 -13.65
N LYS A 14 -32.84 -12.51 -12.38
CA LYS A 14 -33.31 -11.18 -11.98
C LYS A 14 -32.28 -10.06 -12.25
N HIS A 15 -30.99 -10.39 -12.27
CA HIS A 15 -29.91 -9.41 -12.52
C HIS A 15 -29.51 -9.31 -14.00
N LEU A 16 -30.03 -10.16 -14.89
CA LEU A 16 -29.75 -10.13 -16.32
C LEU A 16 -30.06 -8.78 -16.96
N ASP A 17 -31.14 -8.12 -16.54
CA ASP A 17 -31.57 -6.84 -17.11
C ASP A 17 -30.88 -5.62 -16.45
N GLN A 18 -30.14 -5.85 -15.38
CA GLN A 18 -29.48 -4.80 -14.59
C GLN A 18 -27.97 -4.74 -14.82
N ASP A 19 -27.36 -5.85 -15.27
CA ASP A 19 -25.92 -5.96 -15.48
C ASP A 19 -25.61 -6.31 -16.95
N ALA A 20 -25.05 -5.32 -17.66
CA ALA A 20 -24.72 -5.44 -19.08
C ALA A 20 -23.67 -6.53 -19.37
N VAL A 21 -22.73 -6.77 -18.45
CA VAL A 21 -21.69 -7.81 -18.59
C VAL A 21 -22.31 -9.19 -18.40
N LEU A 22 -23.17 -9.34 -17.40
CA LEU A 22 -23.91 -10.57 -17.15
C LEU A 22 -24.83 -10.95 -18.32
N SER A 23 -25.52 -9.96 -18.91
CA SER A 23 -26.36 -10.15 -20.10
C SER A 23 -25.54 -10.60 -21.30
N GLN A 24 -24.41 -9.93 -21.55
CA GLN A 24 -23.53 -10.26 -22.66
C GLN A 24 -22.94 -11.67 -22.54
N LEU A 25 -22.43 -12.04 -21.36
CA LEU A 25 -21.89 -13.39 -21.11
C LEU A 25 -22.92 -14.48 -21.35
N ASN A 26 -24.16 -14.30 -20.86
CA ASN A 26 -25.22 -15.30 -21.06
C ASN A 26 -25.63 -15.41 -22.54
N ASN A 27 -25.62 -14.32 -23.29
CA ASN A 27 -25.88 -14.36 -24.73
C ASN A 27 -24.77 -15.10 -25.48
N VAL A 28 -23.50 -14.90 -25.12
CA VAL A 28 -22.37 -15.61 -25.72
C VAL A 28 -22.42 -17.11 -25.37
N MET A 29 -22.67 -17.45 -24.11
CA MET A 29 -22.81 -18.86 -23.67
C MET A 29 -23.94 -19.56 -24.43
N ARG A 30 -25.10 -18.91 -24.61
CA ARG A 30 -26.19 -19.45 -25.43
C ARG A 30 -25.79 -19.63 -26.89
N SER A 31 -25.09 -18.65 -27.48
CA SER A 31 -24.67 -18.73 -28.89
C SER A 31 -23.63 -19.82 -29.16
N ARG A 32 -22.84 -20.18 -28.15
CA ARG A 32 -21.80 -21.22 -28.21
C ARG A 32 -22.27 -22.57 -27.64
N SER A 33 -23.55 -22.69 -27.26
CA SER A 33 -24.11 -23.88 -26.61
C SER A 33 -23.32 -24.32 -25.36
N ILE A 34 -22.78 -23.36 -24.60
CA ILE A 34 -22.05 -23.61 -23.36
C ILE A 34 -23.07 -23.69 -22.21
N PRO A 35 -23.14 -24.80 -21.46
CA PRO A 35 -24.11 -24.95 -20.37
C PRO A 35 -23.76 -24.08 -19.16
N PRO A 36 -24.72 -23.35 -18.56
CA PRO A 36 -24.46 -22.49 -17.40
C PRO A 36 -24.30 -23.26 -16.08
N ASP A 37 -24.53 -24.57 -16.08
CA ASP A 37 -24.59 -25.40 -14.86
C ASP A 37 -23.34 -25.29 -13.99
N GLN A 38 -22.16 -25.24 -14.61
CA GLN A 38 -20.90 -25.12 -13.89
C GLN A 38 -20.72 -23.73 -13.25
N ALA A 39 -21.13 -22.66 -13.95
CA ALA A 39 -21.07 -21.31 -13.40
C ALA A 39 -22.06 -21.12 -12.25
N LEU A 40 -23.27 -21.70 -12.37
CA LEU A 40 -24.28 -21.70 -11.31
C LEU A 40 -23.82 -22.47 -10.06
N LYS A 41 -23.16 -23.62 -10.24
CA LYS A 41 -22.58 -24.39 -9.12
C LYS A 41 -21.52 -23.58 -8.37
N ILE A 42 -20.59 -22.95 -9.08
CA ILE A 42 -19.53 -22.13 -8.47
C ILE A 42 -20.11 -20.94 -7.72
N ALA A 43 -21.06 -20.22 -8.32
CA ALA A 43 -21.76 -19.12 -7.66
C ALA A 43 -22.48 -19.55 -6.38
N THR A 44 -23.05 -20.77 -6.37
CA THR A 44 -23.70 -21.36 -5.19
C THR A 44 -22.71 -21.63 -4.06
N TYR A 45 -21.51 -22.13 -4.37
CA TYR A 45 -20.47 -22.35 -3.36
C TYR A 45 -19.95 -21.04 -2.75
N VAL A 46 -19.73 -20.03 -3.59
CA VAL A 46 -19.25 -18.71 -3.13
C VAL A 46 -20.32 -18.00 -2.31
N ALA A 47 -21.59 -18.09 -2.69
CA ALA A 47 -22.71 -17.55 -1.90
C ALA A 47 -22.80 -18.20 -0.52
N ALA A 48 -22.68 -19.54 -0.46
CA ALA A 48 -22.72 -20.28 0.80
C ALA A 48 -21.54 -19.92 1.72
N TRP A 49 -20.36 -19.70 1.15
CA TRP A 49 -19.19 -19.20 1.87
C TRP A 49 -19.38 -17.77 2.38
N ALA A 50 -19.89 -16.85 1.56
CA ALA A 50 -20.14 -15.47 1.98
C ALA A 50 -21.17 -15.41 3.13
N ALA A 51 -22.20 -16.25 3.07
CA ALA A 51 -23.18 -16.39 4.15
C ALA A 51 -22.56 -16.98 5.42
N SER A 52 -21.66 -17.96 5.32
CA SER A 52 -21.01 -18.57 6.49
C SER A 52 -20.08 -17.61 7.23
N LYS A 53 -19.60 -16.56 6.55
CA LYS A 53 -18.76 -15.51 7.13
C LYS A 53 -19.55 -14.31 7.69
N GLY A 54 -20.89 -14.40 7.73
CA GLY A 54 -21.75 -13.36 8.30
C GLY A 54 -22.07 -12.19 7.36
N GLY A 55 -21.93 -12.37 6.04
CA GLY A 55 -22.31 -11.36 5.06
C GLY A 55 -23.83 -11.07 5.08
N SER A 56 -24.19 -9.80 4.86
CA SER A 56 -25.58 -9.39 4.65
C SER A 56 -26.16 -10.01 3.36
N GLU A 57 -27.49 -10.12 3.26
CA GLU A 57 -28.15 -10.71 2.09
C GLU A 57 -27.73 -10.04 0.77
N ALA A 58 -27.59 -8.71 0.77
CA ALA A 58 -27.10 -7.95 -0.38
C ALA A 58 -25.65 -8.30 -0.76
N GLN A 59 -24.77 -8.50 0.23
CA GLN A 59 -23.38 -8.92 0.00
C GLN A 59 -23.31 -10.35 -0.54
N VAL A 60 -24.11 -11.27 0.00
CA VAL A 60 -24.16 -12.66 -0.48
C VAL A 60 -24.61 -12.71 -1.95
N ILE A 61 -25.61 -11.89 -2.32
CA ILE A 61 -26.08 -11.78 -3.70
C ILE A 61 -25.00 -11.21 -4.62
N ALA A 62 -24.31 -10.14 -4.22
CA ALA A 62 -23.23 -9.55 -5.02
C ALA A 62 -22.11 -10.57 -5.29
N TYR A 63 -21.64 -11.24 -4.24
CA TYR A 63 -20.62 -12.29 -4.34
C TYR A 63 -21.05 -13.45 -5.26
N ALA A 64 -22.32 -13.84 -5.22
CA ALA A 64 -22.86 -14.87 -6.11
C ALA A 64 -22.86 -14.43 -7.59
N VAL A 65 -23.29 -13.19 -7.87
CA VAL A 65 -23.36 -12.63 -9.22
C VAL A 65 -21.97 -12.47 -9.82
N ASP A 66 -20.99 -12.01 -9.03
CA ASP A 66 -19.63 -11.81 -9.51
C ASP A 66 -18.88 -13.13 -9.69
N ALA A 67 -19.10 -14.11 -8.81
CA ALA A 67 -18.59 -15.46 -9.00
C ALA A 67 -19.17 -16.13 -10.26
N TYR A 68 -20.45 -15.91 -10.55
CA TYR A 68 -21.07 -16.39 -11.78
C TYR A 68 -20.43 -15.75 -13.02
N LYS A 69 -20.26 -14.41 -13.04
CA LYS A 69 -19.63 -13.69 -14.17
C LYS A 69 -18.21 -14.18 -14.43
N ALA A 70 -17.39 -14.34 -13.39
CA ALA A 70 -16.04 -14.86 -13.51
C ALA A 70 -16.01 -16.30 -14.06
N ALA A 71 -16.86 -17.18 -13.53
CA ALA A 71 -16.94 -18.58 -13.96
C ALA A 71 -17.48 -18.74 -15.38
N ALA A 72 -18.49 -17.95 -15.76
CA ALA A 72 -19.06 -17.89 -17.09
C ALA A 72 -18.02 -17.37 -18.10
N TYR A 73 -17.29 -16.31 -17.75
CA TYR A 73 -16.23 -15.79 -18.61
C TYR A 73 -15.10 -16.77 -18.82
N GLN A 74 -14.67 -17.52 -17.79
CA GLN A 74 -13.64 -18.54 -17.97
C GLN A 74 -14.06 -19.62 -18.98
N GLN A 75 -15.33 -20.02 -18.98
CA GLN A 75 -15.85 -21.00 -19.95
C GLN A 75 -15.90 -20.42 -21.38
N VAL A 76 -16.31 -19.16 -21.51
CA VAL A 76 -16.37 -18.44 -22.79
C VAL A 76 -14.97 -18.16 -23.35
N HIS A 77 -14.03 -17.75 -22.50
CA HIS A 77 -12.63 -17.54 -22.84
C HIS A 77 -11.96 -18.83 -23.30
N ASN A 78 -12.19 -19.95 -22.61
CA ASN A 78 -11.69 -21.26 -23.03
C ASN A 78 -12.30 -21.74 -24.37
N ALA A 79 -13.47 -21.23 -24.74
CA ALA A 79 -14.08 -21.46 -26.05
C ALA A 79 -13.57 -20.50 -27.15
N GLY A 80 -12.62 -19.62 -26.83
CA GLY A 80 -11.95 -18.71 -27.77
C GLY A 80 -12.54 -17.30 -27.85
N ASP A 81 -13.53 -16.96 -27.01
CA ASP A 81 -14.20 -15.65 -27.04
C ASP A 81 -13.73 -14.75 -25.88
N ALA A 82 -12.51 -14.22 -26.00
CA ALA A 82 -11.96 -13.29 -25.03
C ALA A 82 -12.51 -11.86 -25.22
N TYR A 83 -12.69 -11.11 -24.12
CA TYR A 83 -12.82 -9.66 -24.20
C TYR A 83 -11.46 -9.05 -24.57
N ASN A 84 -11.48 -7.98 -25.37
CA ASN A 84 -10.28 -7.24 -25.81
C ASN A 84 -10.11 -5.89 -25.09
N ASP A 85 -10.85 -5.69 -24.00
CA ASP A 85 -10.85 -4.48 -23.19
C ASP A 85 -10.64 -4.84 -21.71
N ASP A 86 -10.65 -3.82 -20.84
CA ASP A 86 -10.39 -3.95 -19.41
C ASP A 86 -11.29 -4.97 -18.69
N ARG A 87 -12.43 -5.37 -19.28
CA ARG A 87 -13.29 -6.42 -18.72
C ARG A 87 -12.60 -7.77 -18.70
N HIS A 88 -11.69 -8.05 -19.64
CA HIS A 88 -10.86 -9.26 -19.62
C HIS A 88 -10.08 -9.32 -18.31
N THR A 89 -9.25 -8.31 -18.06
CA THR A 89 -8.39 -8.24 -16.87
C THR A 89 -9.20 -8.32 -15.60
N LYS A 90 -10.32 -7.60 -15.53
CA LYS A 90 -11.19 -7.60 -14.35
C LYS A 90 -11.86 -8.97 -14.09
N LEU A 91 -12.36 -9.65 -15.13
CA LEU A 91 -13.02 -10.96 -14.97
C LEU A 91 -12.01 -12.08 -14.70
N VAL A 92 -10.80 -12.02 -15.27
CA VAL A 92 -9.70 -12.94 -14.94
C VAL A 92 -9.25 -12.77 -13.48
N ASN A 93 -9.10 -11.53 -13.01
CA ASN A 93 -8.75 -11.26 -11.62
C ASN A 93 -9.87 -11.70 -10.67
N ALA A 94 -11.13 -11.47 -11.04
CA ALA A 94 -12.27 -11.97 -10.27
C ALA A 94 -12.29 -13.51 -10.19
N TRP A 95 -11.91 -14.21 -11.27
CA TRP A 95 -11.77 -15.66 -11.28
C TRP A 95 -10.66 -16.17 -10.35
N GLU A 96 -9.54 -15.46 -10.26
CA GLU A 96 -8.47 -15.79 -9.30
C GLU A 96 -8.96 -15.70 -7.84
N GLN A 97 -9.75 -14.68 -7.51
CA GLN A 97 -10.37 -14.54 -6.19
C GLN A 97 -11.39 -15.64 -5.90
N VAL A 98 -12.23 -16.00 -6.88
CA VAL A 98 -13.12 -17.16 -6.77
C VAL A 98 -12.32 -18.44 -6.54
N GLY A 99 -11.18 -18.62 -7.21
CA GLY A 99 -10.27 -19.75 -7.02
C GLY A 99 -9.75 -19.87 -5.59
N LYS A 100 -9.39 -18.75 -4.96
CA LYS A 100 -8.95 -18.70 -3.54
C LYS A 100 -10.07 -19.11 -2.59
N ILE A 101 -11.30 -18.63 -2.83
CA ILE A 101 -12.49 -19.00 -2.04
C ILE A 101 -12.78 -20.50 -2.19
N LEU A 102 -12.74 -21.03 -3.40
CA LEU A 102 -12.96 -22.47 -3.66
C LEU A 102 -11.88 -23.35 -3.00
N ALA A 103 -10.62 -22.89 -2.95
CA ALA A 103 -9.55 -23.57 -2.23
C ALA A 103 -9.79 -23.59 -0.71
N GLU A 104 -10.27 -22.47 -0.14
CA GLU A 104 -10.64 -22.40 1.27
C GLU A 104 -11.80 -23.37 1.58
N ILE A 105 -12.84 -23.39 0.74
CA ILE A 105 -13.97 -24.33 0.86
C ILE A 105 -13.48 -25.78 0.83
N ARG A 106 -12.54 -26.13 -0.04
CA ARG A 106 -11.95 -27.48 -0.14
C ARG A 106 -11.17 -27.86 1.12
N SER A 107 -10.39 -26.93 1.67
CA SER A 107 -9.60 -27.17 2.89
C SER A 107 -10.46 -27.43 4.13
N GLN A 108 -11.68 -26.88 4.15
CA GLN A 108 -12.66 -27.10 5.23
C GLN A 108 -13.38 -28.46 5.08
N GLN A 109 -13.43 -29.03 3.88
CA GLN A 109 -14.06 -30.33 3.64
C GLN A 109 -13.12 -31.53 3.88
N SER A 110 -11.79 -31.36 3.80
CA SER A 110 -10.82 -32.45 3.98
C SER A 110 -10.50 -32.78 5.45
N GLY A 111 -11.15 -32.14 6.42
CA GLY A 111 -10.91 -32.31 7.87
C GLY A 111 -11.67 -33.45 8.55
N GLY A 112 -12.38 -34.31 7.82
CA GLY A 112 -13.19 -35.38 8.40
C GLY A 112 -12.93 -36.75 7.79
N LEU A 113 -12.62 -37.71 8.66
CA LEU A 113 -12.47 -39.17 8.45
C LEU A 113 -11.06 -39.66 8.09
N GLY A 114 -10.40 -40.25 9.09
CA GLY A 114 -9.09 -40.89 8.97
C GLY A 114 -9.13 -42.34 8.49
N GLY A 115 -7.96 -42.90 8.22
CA GLY A 115 -7.77 -44.34 8.10
C GLY A 115 -6.62 -44.81 7.19
N SER A 116 -5.43 -44.95 7.80
CA SER A 116 -4.39 -45.97 7.53
C SER A 116 -3.78 -46.16 6.13
N GLY A 117 -2.44 -46.00 6.09
CA GLY A 117 -1.54 -47.04 5.59
C GLY A 117 -0.81 -46.73 4.30
N GLY A 118 0.53 -46.60 4.36
CA GLY A 118 1.37 -46.67 3.17
C GLY A 118 2.74 -46.00 3.29
N LEU A 119 3.67 -46.70 3.93
CA LEU A 119 5.10 -46.41 4.05
C LEU A 119 5.78 -46.02 2.72
N GLY A 120 6.77 -45.12 2.77
CA GLY A 120 7.63 -44.93 1.60
C GLY A 120 8.72 -43.84 1.56
N GLY A 121 9.39 -43.53 2.67
CA GLY A 121 10.83 -43.17 2.65
C GLY A 121 11.28 -41.74 2.27
N GLY A 122 12.16 -41.19 3.11
CA GLY A 122 13.23 -40.29 2.63
C GLY A 122 13.37 -38.92 3.31
N SER A 123 13.74 -38.92 4.59
CA SER A 123 14.24 -37.78 5.39
C SER A 123 15.32 -36.97 4.64
N ASN A 124 15.36 -35.64 4.73
CA ASN A 124 15.86 -34.92 5.90
C ASN A 124 15.08 -33.65 6.21
N ALA A 125 14.62 -33.60 7.46
CA ALA A 125 14.05 -32.47 8.15
C ALA A 125 15.08 -31.85 9.11
N GLY A 126 14.81 -30.60 9.49
CA GLY A 126 15.31 -29.94 10.69
C GLY A 126 15.09 -28.43 10.53
N GLY A 127 14.02 -27.79 11.00
CA GLY A 127 12.99 -28.20 11.95
C GLY A 127 12.85 -27.08 12.98
N LEU A 128 11.72 -26.38 12.99
CA LEU A 128 11.12 -25.89 14.23
C LEU A 128 9.61 -25.68 14.04
N LEU A 129 8.85 -26.65 14.55
CA LEU A 129 7.44 -26.52 14.86
C LEU A 129 7.28 -25.67 16.12
N GLY A 130 6.27 -24.80 16.14
CA GLY A 130 5.73 -24.27 17.39
C GLY A 130 4.74 -23.13 17.24
N GLY A 131 3.44 -23.44 17.14
CA GLY A 131 2.39 -22.64 17.80
C GLY A 131 1.34 -21.95 16.91
N ASN A 132 0.13 -22.49 16.95
CA ASN A 132 -1.17 -21.88 16.61
C ASN A 132 -1.28 -20.35 16.77
N SER A 133 -1.98 -19.67 15.86
CA SER A 133 -3.38 -19.21 16.08
C SER A 133 -3.95 -18.40 14.91
N SER A 134 -5.05 -18.90 14.33
CA SER A 134 -6.22 -18.19 13.79
C SER A 134 -6.03 -16.78 13.18
N GLY A 135 -5.69 -16.73 11.89
CA GLY A 135 -5.93 -15.55 11.05
C GLY A 135 -7.32 -15.64 10.41
N GLY A 136 -8.32 -15.00 11.03
CA GLY A 136 -9.64 -14.85 10.43
C GLY A 136 -9.55 -13.99 9.17
N VAL A 137 -9.87 -14.58 8.02
CA VAL A 137 -10.08 -13.88 6.74
C VAL A 137 -11.21 -12.86 6.96
N ARG A 138 -10.89 -11.56 6.92
CA ARG A 138 -11.89 -10.48 6.98
C ARG A 138 -12.71 -10.48 5.68
N VAL A 139 -14.03 -10.48 5.82
CA VAL A 139 -14.97 -10.22 4.72
C VAL A 139 -15.00 -8.71 4.51
N THR A 140 -14.11 -8.20 3.66
CA THR A 140 -14.18 -6.82 3.19
C THR A 140 -13.53 -6.73 1.81
N ASP A 141 -14.33 -6.31 0.83
CA ASP A 141 -13.98 -5.80 -0.50
C ASP A 141 -13.25 -6.69 -1.50
N GLY A 142 -13.74 -7.91 -1.72
CA GLY A 142 -13.20 -8.75 -2.79
C GLY A 142 -14.27 -9.53 -3.52
N LEU A 143 -15.00 -8.86 -4.43
CA LEU A 143 -15.57 -9.44 -5.67
C LEU A 143 -16.49 -8.47 -6.44
N THR A 144 -16.91 -7.34 -5.87
CA THR A 144 -17.98 -6.49 -6.42
C THR A 144 -17.66 -5.91 -7.81
N MET A 145 -18.28 -6.48 -8.84
CA MET A 145 -18.22 -6.01 -10.24
C MET A 145 -19.60 -5.50 -10.72
N SER A 146 -20.53 -5.19 -9.82
CA SER A 146 -21.83 -4.59 -10.16
C SER A 146 -21.86 -3.10 -9.78
N SER A 147 -22.03 -2.24 -10.78
CA SER A 147 -22.37 -0.83 -10.60
C SER A 147 -23.89 -0.69 -10.53
N ALA A 148 -24.51 -1.09 -9.42
CA ALA A 148 -25.89 -0.72 -9.14
C ALA A 148 -25.88 0.63 -8.40
N PRO A 149 -26.61 1.66 -8.87
CA PRO A 149 -26.68 2.94 -8.17
C PRO A 149 -27.33 2.74 -6.80
N SER A 150 -26.67 3.25 -5.76
CA SER A 150 -27.24 3.41 -4.42
C SER A 150 -28.30 4.51 -4.42
N GLY A 151 -29.45 4.21 -5.03
CA GLY A 151 -30.66 5.02 -4.97
C GLY A 151 -31.70 4.35 -4.08
N GLY A 152 -32.03 4.95 -2.94
CA GLY A 152 -33.04 4.43 -2.03
C GLY A 152 -34.43 4.35 -2.71
N VAL A 153 -35.07 3.18 -2.61
CA VAL A 153 -36.51 3.01 -2.87
C VAL A 153 -37.09 2.06 -1.82
N LYS A 154 -38.04 2.57 -1.01
CA LYS A 154 -38.99 1.75 -0.24
C LYS A 154 -40.18 1.42 -1.13
N ILE A 155 -40.37 0.17 -1.57
CA ILE A 155 -41.66 -0.47 -1.92
C ILE A 155 -41.40 -1.99 -1.75
N GLY A 156 -42.00 -2.68 -0.78
CA GLY A 156 -43.32 -3.31 -0.91
C GLY A 156 -43.15 -4.83 -0.93
N ASN A 157 -43.74 -5.50 0.06
CA ASN A 157 -43.67 -6.95 0.30
C ASN A 157 -44.10 -7.78 -0.92
N THR A 158 -43.25 -8.73 -1.40
CA THR A 158 -43.49 -10.19 -1.58
C THR A 158 -42.53 -10.84 -2.62
N ASP A 159 -42.02 -12.02 -2.26
CA ASP A 159 -41.52 -13.13 -3.10
C ASP A 159 -40.08 -13.13 -3.67
N ALA A 160 -39.10 -12.80 -2.82
CA ALA A 160 -37.69 -13.16 -3.07
C ALA A 160 -36.85 -13.43 -1.81
N ALA A 161 -37.48 -13.75 -0.67
CA ALA A 161 -36.72 -14.07 0.53
C ALA A 161 -35.95 -15.39 0.35
N LEU A 162 -34.64 -15.39 0.57
CA LEU A 162 -33.85 -16.61 0.77
C LEU A 162 -34.32 -17.29 2.06
N THR A 163 -35.34 -18.14 1.98
CA THR A 163 -35.80 -18.92 3.12
C THR A 163 -34.81 -20.04 3.45
N VAL A 164 -34.28 -19.99 4.67
CA VAL A 164 -33.39 -20.98 5.26
C VAL A 164 -34.18 -22.25 5.55
N ILE A 165 -33.92 -23.33 4.82
CA ILE A 165 -34.47 -24.66 5.10
C ILE A 165 -33.35 -25.54 5.65
N ALA A 166 -33.65 -26.27 6.73
CA ALA A 166 -32.75 -27.22 7.36
C ALA A 166 -32.85 -28.61 6.70
N GLY A 167 -31.68 -29.21 6.44
CA GLY A 167 -31.51 -30.65 6.19
C GLY A 167 -31.28 -31.04 4.73
N GLY A 168 -30.19 -31.78 4.47
CA GLY A 168 -30.09 -32.70 3.33
C GLY A 168 -28.86 -32.56 2.43
N GLU A 169 -28.00 -33.57 2.53
CA GLU A 169 -27.01 -34.10 1.57
C GLU A 169 -25.77 -33.28 1.19
N GLY A 170 -24.62 -33.74 1.70
CA GLY A 170 -23.30 -33.29 1.32
C GLY A 170 -22.89 -33.80 -0.06
N LEU A 171 -22.28 -32.92 -0.86
CA LEU A 171 -21.79 -33.22 -2.20
C LEU A 171 -20.25 -33.17 -2.22
N ASN A 172 -19.68 -34.25 -2.75
CA ASN A 172 -18.28 -34.68 -2.60
C ASN A 172 -17.40 -34.08 -3.73
N LEU A 173 -16.49 -33.16 -3.37
CA LEU A 173 -15.66 -32.36 -4.30
C LEU A 173 -14.33 -33.04 -4.73
N VAL A 174 -14.17 -34.33 -4.46
CA VAL A 174 -12.88 -35.03 -4.64
C VAL A 174 -12.62 -35.48 -6.10
N ASN A 175 -13.62 -35.52 -6.98
CA ASN A 175 -13.51 -36.18 -8.29
C ASN A 175 -13.84 -35.33 -9.55
N ASP A 176 -13.83 -33.99 -9.49
CA ASP A 176 -14.15 -33.17 -10.67
C ASP A 176 -12.91 -32.94 -11.58
N PRO A 177 -12.88 -33.38 -12.86
CA PRO A 177 -11.67 -33.48 -13.69
C PRO A 177 -11.02 -32.16 -14.12
N ILE A 178 -11.64 -31.00 -13.85
CA ILE A 178 -11.10 -29.68 -14.23
C ILE A 178 -10.22 -29.08 -13.12
N LEU A 179 -10.20 -29.69 -11.92
CA LEU A 179 -9.45 -29.17 -10.76
C LEU A 179 -8.05 -29.79 -10.57
N ASN A 180 -7.57 -30.57 -11.54
CA ASN A 180 -6.24 -31.19 -11.52
C ASN A 180 -5.62 -31.22 -12.92
N PRO A 181 -4.74 -30.26 -13.32
CA PRO A 181 -4.10 -30.31 -14.63
C PRO A 181 -2.99 -31.36 -14.63
N GLN A 182 -3.16 -32.41 -15.42
CA GLN A 182 -2.10 -33.41 -15.68
C GLN A 182 -1.34 -33.00 -16.95
N PRO A 183 0.00 -32.96 -16.96
CA PRO A 183 0.77 -32.62 -18.16
C PRO A 183 0.58 -33.70 -19.22
N ALA A 184 0.20 -33.28 -20.43
CA ALA A 184 -0.09 -34.18 -21.54
C ALA A 184 1.16 -34.98 -21.96
N GLN A 185 1.01 -36.30 -22.02
CA GLN A 185 1.97 -37.22 -22.64
C GLN A 185 1.94 -37.06 -24.16
N VAL A 186 3.11 -36.95 -24.80
CA VAL A 186 3.28 -36.87 -26.25
C VAL A 186 3.40 -38.28 -26.84
N ALA A 187 2.66 -38.57 -27.91
CA ALA A 187 2.85 -39.75 -28.77
C ALA A 187 2.81 -39.35 -30.27
N PRO A 188 3.42 -40.12 -31.20
CA PRO A 188 4.15 -39.54 -32.35
C PRO A 188 3.50 -39.65 -33.75
N ALA A 189 4.04 -38.79 -34.65
CA ALA A 189 4.21 -38.91 -36.12
C ALA A 189 3.09 -38.49 -37.10
N GLN A 190 3.37 -37.52 -38.01
CA GLN A 190 3.80 -37.73 -39.42
C GLN A 190 3.87 -36.39 -40.22
N GLN A 191 4.92 -36.23 -41.03
CA GLN A 191 5.17 -35.12 -42.00
C GLN A 191 4.46 -35.33 -43.35
N PRO A 192 4.29 -34.28 -44.18
CA PRO A 192 5.23 -34.08 -45.32
C PRO A 192 5.59 -32.61 -45.69
N ARG A 193 6.91 -32.33 -45.72
CA ARG A 193 7.81 -31.77 -46.80
C ARG A 193 7.47 -30.47 -47.63
N PRO A 194 8.47 -29.78 -48.27
CA PRO A 194 9.50 -28.88 -47.68
C PRO A 194 9.77 -27.51 -48.42
N GLU A 195 10.52 -26.63 -47.73
CA GLU A 195 11.55 -25.62 -48.17
C GLU A 195 11.17 -24.28 -48.87
N PRO A 196 11.97 -23.17 -48.73
CA PRO A 196 13.41 -23.12 -48.40
C PRO A 196 13.89 -22.19 -47.26
N ALA A 197 15.11 -22.46 -46.78
CA ALA A 197 15.85 -21.72 -45.74
C ALA A 197 16.39 -20.36 -46.21
N PRO A 198 16.77 -19.44 -45.28
CA PRO A 198 18.22 -19.30 -45.05
C PRO A 198 18.68 -18.83 -43.62
N VAL A 199 19.95 -19.16 -43.36
CA VAL A 199 20.99 -18.60 -42.43
C VAL A 199 20.91 -18.83 -40.90
N PRO A 200 21.97 -19.39 -40.26
CA PRO A 200 22.01 -19.69 -38.83
C PRO A 200 22.53 -18.53 -37.96
N VAL A 201 21.90 -18.32 -36.79
CA VAL A 201 22.44 -17.52 -35.67
C VAL A 201 22.38 -18.35 -34.39
N GLN A 202 23.46 -18.31 -33.62
CA GLN A 202 23.78 -19.13 -32.44
C GLN A 202 22.82 -18.88 -31.24
N PRO A 203 22.66 -19.85 -30.31
CA PRO A 203 21.71 -19.76 -29.21
C PRO A 203 22.23 -18.94 -28.02
N MET A 204 21.37 -18.06 -27.48
CA MET A 204 21.53 -17.45 -26.14
C MET A 204 20.74 -18.25 -25.08
N PRO A 205 21.17 -18.24 -23.81
CA PRO A 205 20.72 -19.18 -22.78
C PRO A 205 19.32 -18.88 -22.22
N VAL A 206 18.65 -19.95 -21.82
CA VAL A 206 17.30 -20.02 -21.22
C VAL A 206 17.34 -19.42 -19.81
N SER A 207 16.48 -18.43 -19.52
CA SER A 207 16.26 -17.88 -18.18
C SER A 207 14.86 -18.26 -17.69
N ASN A 208 14.79 -18.79 -16.47
CA ASN A 208 13.58 -19.28 -15.81
C ASN A 208 12.57 -18.15 -15.52
N ALA A 209 11.34 -18.29 -16.02
CA ALA A 209 10.21 -17.43 -15.67
C ALA A 209 9.66 -17.79 -14.28
N THR A 210 9.55 -16.80 -13.40
CA THR A 210 8.81 -16.87 -12.14
C THR A 210 7.57 -15.97 -12.26
N VAL A 211 6.45 -16.44 -11.72
CA VAL A 211 5.09 -15.96 -11.87
C VAL A 211 4.75 -14.87 -10.83
N ASN A 212 3.91 -13.91 -11.23
CA ASN A 212 3.16 -12.86 -10.48
C ASN A 212 3.86 -11.53 -10.12
N ASN A 213 3.51 -10.47 -10.89
CA ASN A 213 3.49 -9.06 -10.46
C ASN A 213 2.08 -8.47 -10.74
N PRO A 214 1.45 -7.71 -9.82
CA PRO A 214 0.27 -6.91 -10.12
C PRO A 214 0.65 -5.59 -10.81
N VAL A 215 -0.10 -5.26 -11.87
CA VAL A 215 0.06 -4.04 -12.69
C VAL A 215 -0.44 -2.82 -11.91
N LEU A 216 0.45 -1.86 -11.70
CA LEU A 216 0.15 -0.42 -11.78
C LEU A 216 1.47 0.35 -12.00
N SER A 217 1.74 0.68 -13.26
CA SER A 217 2.57 1.83 -13.61
C SER A 217 1.97 2.49 -14.86
N PRO A 218 1.81 3.82 -14.86
CA PRO A 218 1.40 4.55 -16.05
C PRO A 218 2.52 4.44 -17.09
N LEU A 219 2.13 4.50 -18.37
CA LEU A 219 2.95 4.26 -19.55
C LEU A 219 4.43 4.70 -19.41
N GLY A 220 5.35 3.78 -19.67
CA GLY A 220 6.69 4.12 -20.17
C GLY A 220 7.89 3.84 -19.27
N ALA A 221 7.83 2.89 -18.33
CA ALA A 221 9.01 2.51 -17.55
C ALA A 221 9.61 1.18 -18.06
N THR A 222 10.84 1.24 -18.56
CA THR A 222 11.67 0.07 -18.90
C THR A 222 12.03 -0.73 -17.65
N GLU A 223 12.21 -2.05 -17.81
CA GLU A 223 12.31 -3.13 -16.80
C GLU A 223 13.27 -2.96 -15.59
N GLU A 224 13.95 -1.82 -15.40
CA GLU A 224 14.79 -1.54 -14.22
C GLU A 224 14.04 -0.90 -13.03
N THR A 225 12.78 -0.47 -13.20
CA THR A 225 12.00 0.25 -12.17
C THR A 225 11.22 -0.62 -11.17
N GLU A 226 11.13 -1.95 -11.35
CA GLU A 226 10.22 -2.77 -10.52
C GLU A 226 10.76 -3.14 -9.12
N LYS A 227 12.06 -3.02 -8.85
CA LYS A 227 12.62 -3.22 -7.49
C LYS A 227 12.39 -2.05 -6.53
N ASP A 228 11.78 -0.97 -7.01
CA ASP A 228 11.59 0.28 -6.26
C ASP A 228 10.26 0.31 -5.47
N THR A 229 9.46 -0.75 -5.50
CA THR A 229 8.05 -0.71 -5.07
C THR A 229 7.80 -1.08 -3.61
N ILE A 230 8.56 -1.97 -2.97
CA ILE A 230 8.34 -2.36 -1.55
C ILE A 230 9.14 -1.44 -0.62
N ASN A 231 10.43 -1.25 -0.88
CA ASN A 231 11.31 -0.46 -0.03
C ASN A 231 11.27 1.04 -0.34
N GLY A 232 10.48 1.51 -1.32
CA GLY A 232 10.39 2.93 -1.65
C GLY A 232 9.67 3.76 -0.57
N PRO A 233 9.97 5.07 -0.44
CA PRO A 233 9.30 5.97 0.49
C PRO A 233 7.86 6.30 0.03
N ILE A 234 7.01 6.62 1.00
CA ILE A 234 5.61 7.01 0.83
C ILE A 234 5.50 8.53 0.92
N ASN A 235 5.05 9.17 -0.16
CA ASN A 235 4.97 10.64 -0.26
C ASN A 235 3.68 11.21 0.36
N ASN A 236 2.55 10.51 0.27
CA ASN A 236 1.27 10.98 0.80
C ASN A 236 0.73 10.07 1.91
N ILE A 237 1.05 10.41 3.15
CA ILE A 237 0.71 9.62 4.33
C ILE A 237 -0.76 9.76 4.76
N LEU A 238 -1.48 10.80 4.29
CA LEU A 238 -2.91 10.99 4.59
C LEU A 238 -3.84 10.30 3.57
N GLN A 239 -3.49 10.25 2.28
CA GLN A 239 -4.33 9.66 1.23
C GLN A 239 -4.29 8.12 1.20
N GLU A 240 -3.16 7.48 1.54
CA GLU A 240 -3.08 6.01 1.55
C GLU A 240 -3.94 5.33 2.63
N ILE A 241 -4.58 6.11 3.52
CA ILE A 241 -5.43 5.59 4.59
C ILE A 241 -6.89 5.42 4.14
N ASP A 242 -7.31 6.14 3.10
CA ASP A 242 -8.58 5.96 2.38
C ASP A 242 -8.29 6.01 0.89
N LEU A 243 -8.10 4.86 0.23
CA LEU A 243 -8.07 4.83 -1.24
C LEU A 243 -9.47 5.08 -1.80
N MET A 244 -9.83 6.36 -1.93
CA MET A 244 -10.67 6.86 -3.01
C MET A 244 -9.85 7.90 -3.76
N GLU A 245 -9.33 7.50 -4.93
CA GLU A 245 -8.69 8.41 -5.87
C GLU A 245 -9.71 9.48 -6.29
N ASP A 246 -9.32 10.75 -6.11
CA ASP A 246 -10.11 11.89 -6.52
C ASP A 246 -10.03 12.02 -8.06
N TYR A 247 -11.11 11.64 -8.74
CA TYR A 247 -11.24 11.63 -10.21
C TYR A 247 -10.99 13.01 -10.87
N ALA A 248 -10.88 14.09 -10.08
CA ALA A 248 -10.66 15.45 -10.57
C ALA A 248 -9.25 15.71 -11.12
N LEU A 249 -8.23 14.87 -10.83
CA LEU A 249 -6.87 15.08 -11.34
C LEU A 249 -6.66 14.62 -12.80
N HIS A 250 -7.63 13.94 -13.42
CA HIS A 250 -7.45 13.29 -14.72
C HIS A 250 -7.97 14.08 -15.94
N GLU A 251 -8.64 15.23 -15.74
CA GLU A 251 -9.26 15.99 -16.86
C GLU A 251 -8.35 17.06 -17.50
N LEU A 252 -7.26 17.46 -16.83
CA LEU A 252 -6.35 18.50 -17.33
C LEU A 252 -4.94 17.93 -17.57
N LYS A 253 -4.74 17.28 -18.73
CA LYS A 253 -3.40 17.01 -19.25
C LYS A 253 -2.76 18.34 -19.65
N THR A 254 -1.93 18.90 -18.78
CA THR A 254 -1.01 19.96 -19.18
C THR A 254 -0.08 19.36 -20.25
N PRO A 255 0.04 19.94 -21.45
CA PRO A 255 0.94 19.39 -22.47
C PRO A 255 2.37 19.38 -21.91
N GLU A 256 2.98 18.19 -21.85
CA GLU A 256 4.34 17.93 -21.30
C GLU A 256 5.45 18.78 -21.95
N LEU A 257 5.15 19.48 -23.04
CA LEU A 257 6.11 20.21 -23.86
C LEU A 257 6.41 21.66 -23.44
N LYS A 258 5.90 22.16 -22.29
CA LYS A 258 6.14 23.56 -21.87
C LYS A 258 6.81 23.79 -20.51
N MET A 259 7.19 22.75 -19.75
CA MET A 259 7.63 22.95 -18.34
C MET A 259 8.91 22.22 -17.90
N SER A 260 9.69 21.63 -18.82
CA SER A 260 10.97 21.01 -18.46
C SER A 260 12.11 21.56 -19.32
N ILE A 261 13.27 21.76 -18.68
CA ILE A 261 14.50 22.22 -19.33
C ILE A 261 15.64 21.22 -19.08
N PRO A 262 16.66 21.16 -19.95
CA PRO A 262 17.83 20.33 -19.70
C PRO A 262 18.51 20.69 -18.38
N ALA A 263 19.02 19.70 -17.64
CA ALA A 263 19.78 19.92 -16.39
C ALA A 263 20.90 20.96 -16.54
N LYS A 264 21.60 21.01 -17.68
CA LYS A 264 22.63 22.01 -17.96
C LYS A 264 22.09 23.43 -17.96
N GLU A 265 20.90 23.63 -18.52
CA GLU A 265 20.24 24.92 -18.58
C GLU A 265 19.75 25.35 -17.19
N ALA A 266 19.07 24.45 -16.46
CA ALA A 266 18.65 24.70 -15.07
C ALA A 266 19.82 25.13 -14.19
N ASN A 267 20.94 24.40 -14.25
CA ASN A 267 22.15 24.74 -13.51
C ASN A 267 22.79 26.07 -13.95
N SER A 268 22.60 26.47 -15.21
CA SER A 268 23.10 27.76 -15.71
C SER A 268 22.24 28.91 -15.18
N ARG A 269 20.91 28.74 -15.15
CA ARG A 269 19.97 29.71 -14.57
C ARG A 269 20.27 29.97 -13.10
N ILE A 270 20.41 28.91 -12.30
CA ILE A 270 20.79 29.02 -10.88
C ILE A 270 22.11 29.79 -10.73
N LYS A 271 23.15 29.41 -11.47
CA LYS A 271 24.47 30.06 -11.40
C LYS A 271 24.43 31.55 -11.78
N GLN A 272 23.50 31.96 -12.63
CA GLN A 272 23.33 33.34 -13.10
C GLN A 272 22.35 34.15 -12.26
N SER A 273 21.67 33.52 -11.29
CA SER A 273 20.70 34.18 -10.42
C SER A 273 21.38 35.02 -9.34
N VAL A 274 20.70 36.08 -8.88
CA VAL A 274 21.15 36.92 -7.75
C VAL A 274 21.33 36.10 -6.46
N TYR A 275 20.58 35.00 -6.33
CA TYR A 275 20.66 34.08 -5.20
C TYR A 275 21.97 33.27 -5.18
N ALA A 276 22.59 33.00 -6.33
CA ALA A 276 23.89 32.32 -6.36
C ALA A 276 25.05 33.21 -5.89
N GLU A 277 24.93 34.53 -6.05
CA GLU A 277 25.93 35.49 -5.56
C GLU A 277 25.86 35.65 -4.04
N THR A 278 24.64 35.78 -3.51
CA THR A 278 24.38 35.97 -2.09
C THR A 278 24.40 34.66 -1.29
N ARG A 279 24.12 33.54 -1.96
CA ARG A 279 23.83 32.22 -1.38
C ARG A 279 22.68 32.23 -0.37
N ASP A 280 21.80 33.23 -0.47
CA ASP A 280 20.64 33.36 0.40
C ASP A 280 19.42 32.73 -0.26
N TRP A 281 19.18 31.46 0.10
CA TRP A 281 18.00 30.70 -0.31
C TRP A 281 16.96 30.57 0.82
N ALA A 282 17.22 31.15 1.99
CA ALA A 282 16.40 30.95 3.18
C ALA A 282 15.52 32.17 3.49
N THR A 283 16.05 33.39 3.32
CA THR A 283 15.31 34.63 3.59
C THR A 283 14.01 34.74 2.78
N PRO A 284 13.95 34.38 1.49
CA PRO A 284 12.71 34.43 0.73
C PRO A 284 11.58 33.55 1.29
N LEU A 285 11.91 32.53 2.10
CA LEU A 285 10.91 31.63 2.69
C LEU A 285 10.22 32.20 3.93
N GLN A 286 10.70 33.31 4.49
CA GLN A 286 10.17 33.87 5.74
C GLN A 286 8.68 34.21 5.63
N ASP A 287 8.22 34.72 4.48
CA ASP A 287 6.80 35.00 4.26
C ASP A 287 5.94 33.72 4.22
N ILE A 288 6.49 32.61 3.71
CA ILE A 288 5.82 31.31 3.80
C ILE A 288 5.77 30.81 5.25
N PHE A 289 6.87 30.91 5.99
CA PHE A 289 6.91 30.47 7.40
C PHE A 289 5.97 31.26 8.31
N ASN A 290 5.78 32.54 8.01
CA ASN A 290 4.82 33.40 8.70
C ASN A 290 3.36 33.19 8.26
N GLY A 291 3.13 32.40 7.20
CA GLY A 291 1.80 32.16 6.63
C GLY A 291 1.25 33.35 5.83
N ASN A 292 2.10 34.29 5.40
CA ASN A 292 1.70 35.42 4.56
C ASN A 292 1.54 35.03 3.09
N GLU A 293 2.35 34.07 2.64
CA GLU A 293 2.38 33.56 1.28
C GLU A 293 2.35 32.03 1.29
N GLU A 294 1.80 31.43 0.24
CA GLU A 294 1.80 29.96 0.06
C GLU A 294 2.90 29.50 -0.90
N VAL A 295 3.47 30.43 -1.67
CA VAL A 295 4.40 30.14 -2.77
C VAL A 295 5.50 31.19 -2.82
N VAL A 296 6.74 30.74 -3.02
CA VAL A 296 7.91 31.58 -3.28
C VAL A 296 8.49 31.17 -4.62
N PHE A 297 8.72 32.16 -5.48
CA PHE A 297 9.37 31.99 -6.77
C PHE A 297 10.75 32.66 -6.74
N TYR A 298 11.81 31.88 -6.96
CA TYR A 298 13.17 32.37 -7.09
C TYR A 298 13.42 32.83 -8.52
N ASP A 299 13.11 34.11 -8.77
CA ASP A 299 13.31 34.71 -10.09
C ASP A 299 14.76 34.59 -10.58
N GLY A 300 14.94 34.33 -11.88
CA GLY A 300 16.24 34.03 -12.51
C GLY A 300 16.81 32.63 -12.21
N ALA A 301 16.49 32.00 -11.07
CA ALA A 301 16.84 30.61 -10.76
C ALA A 301 15.80 29.60 -11.28
N ASP A 302 14.56 30.07 -11.52
CA ASP A 302 13.43 29.27 -11.99
C ASP A 302 13.08 28.11 -11.03
N LEU A 303 13.12 28.39 -9.72
CA LEU A 303 12.72 27.47 -8.66
C LEU A 303 11.45 27.97 -7.98
N ILE A 304 10.55 27.05 -7.64
CA ILE A 304 9.34 27.38 -6.86
C ILE A 304 9.35 26.55 -5.58
N VAL A 305 9.07 27.18 -4.45
CA VAL A 305 8.74 26.48 -3.20
C VAL A 305 7.27 26.72 -2.90
N ARG A 306 6.51 25.65 -2.68
CA ARG A 306 5.08 25.70 -2.34
C ARG A 306 4.84 25.05 -1.01
N ALA A 307 4.16 25.74 -0.09
CA ALA A 307 3.63 25.16 1.12
C ALA A 307 2.18 24.69 0.88
N ARG A 308 1.82 23.55 1.45
CA ARG A 308 0.46 23.02 1.47
C ARG A 308 0.23 22.32 2.79
N ASP A 309 -0.88 22.65 3.44
CA ASP A 309 -1.38 21.90 4.58
C ASP A 309 -2.55 21.04 4.14
N SER A 310 -2.48 19.75 4.45
CA SER A 310 -3.59 18.81 4.31
C SER A 310 -3.98 18.34 5.69
N TYR A 311 -5.28 18.27 5.98
CA TYR A 311 -5.75 17.80 7.27
C TYR A 311 -6.95 16.89 7.12
N ARG A 312 -7.06 15.92 8.03
CA ARG A 312 -8.20 15.03 8.15
C ARG A 312 -8.78 15.13 9.55
N ALA A 313 -10.05 15.53 9.62
CA ALA A 313 -10.77 15.71 10.87
C ALA A 313 -11.45 14.42 11.29
N TYR A 314 -11.39 14.11 12.59
CA TYR A 314 -12.08 12.98 13.20
C TYR A 314 -12.88 13.46 14.40
N LEU A 315 -14.13 13.02 14.50
CA LEU A 315 -14.93 13.20 15.71
C LEU A 315 -14.48 12.17 16.75
N VAL A 316 -13.92 12.63 17.86
CA VAL A 316 -13.24 11.77 18.84
C VAL A 316 -13.77 11.89 20.26
N GLY A 317 -14.88 12.60 20.45
CA GLY A 317 -15.60 12.65 21.71
C GLY A 317 -16.75 13.65 21.65
N VAL A 318 -17.82 13.35 22.36
CA VAL A 318 -18.97 14.24 22.56
C VAL A 318 -19.23 14.45 24.05
N ASN A 319 -18.98 13.42 24.86
CA ASN A 319 -19.06 13.50 26.32
C ASN A 319 -17.78 14.05 26.94
N THR A 320 -17.89 14.52 28.19
CA THR A 320 -16.79 15.17 28.91
C THR A 320 -15.62 14.22 29.15
N ASP A 321 -15.89 12.96 29.51
CA ASP A 321 -14.87 11.99 29.88
C ASP A 321 -13.97 11.64 28.69
N MET A 322 -14.56 11.44 27.51
CA MET A 322 -13.84 11.16 26.27
C MET A 322 -13.07 12.38 25.78
N CYS A 323 -13.65 13.59 25.88
CA CYS A 323 -12.94 14.82 25.57
C CYS A 323 -11.70 15.00 26.47
N GLU A 324 -11.82 14.69 27.76
CA GLU A 324 -10.69 14.75 28.69
C GLU A 324 -9.64 13.67 28.39
N ARG A 325 -10.08 12.45 28.05
CA ARG A 325 -9.19 11.38 27.60
C ARG A 325 -8.42 11.77 26.33
N MET A 326 -9.07 12.45 25.39
CA MET A 326 -8.43 12.93 24.17
C MET A 326 -7.39 14.02 24.46
N LYS A 327 -7.67 14.95 25.38
CA LYS A 327 -6.67 15.94 25.82
C LYS A 327 -5.44 15.27 26.43
N GLN A 328 -5.63 14.26 27.27
CA GLN A 328 -4.52 13.47 27.83
C GLN A 328 -3.73 12.76 26.74
N PHE A 329 -4.42 12.19 25.74
CA PHE A 329 -3.79 11.54 24.60
C PHE A 329 -2.90 12.53 23.83
N VAL A 330 -3.41 13.73 23.51
CA VAL A 330 -2.69 14.78 22.78
C VAL A 330 -1.52 15.32 23.60
N ALA A 331 -1.71 15.59 24.90
CA ALA A 331 -0.63 16.04 25.78
C ALA A 331 0.52 15.01 25.85
N LYS A 332 0.18 13.71 25.90
CA LYS A 332 1.19 12.64 25.87
C LYS A 332 1.85 12.51 24.49
N HIS A 333 1.12 12.69 23.40
CA HIS A 333 1.69 12.77 22.04
C HIS A 333 2.72 13.92 21.95
N ASP A 334 2.37 15.11 22.40
CA ASP A 334 3.25 16.29 22.36
C ASP A 334 4.50 16.09 23.20
N ALA A 335 4.37 15.54 24.41
CA ALA A 335 5.49 15.21 25.28
C ALA A 335 6.46 14.21 24.62
N LEU A 336 5.92 13.12 24.06
CA LEU A 336 6.70 12.09 23.38
C LEU A 336 7.43 12.62 22.14
N LYS A 337 6.81 13.55 21.40
CA LYS A 337 7.47 14.22 20.28
C LYS A 337 8.59 15.14 20.74
N SER A 338 8.35 15.90 21.82
CA SER A 338 9.35 16.84 22.34
C SER A 338 10.60 16.11 22.86
N ASP A 339 10.44 14.89 23.40
CA ASP A 339 11.57 14.03 23.79
C ASP A 339 12.53 13.71 22.63
N LEU A 340 12.09 13.85 21.37
CA LEU A 340 12.94 13.65 20.18
C LEU A 340 13.73 14.91 19.77
N ASP A 341 13.34 16.12 20.20
CA ASP A 341 13.90 17.38 19.70
C ASP A 341 15.40 17.55 19.99
N ASN A 342 15.86 16.99 21.11
CA ASN A 342 17.25 17.12 21.57
C ASN A 342 18.07 15.84 21.36
N LEU A 343 17.56 14.90 20.55
CA LEU A 343 18.20 13.59 20.41
C LEU A 343 19.57 13.67 19.72
N ALA A 344 19.76 14.66 18.84
CA ALA A 344 21.05 14.93 18.20
C ALA A 344 22.18 15.28 19.20
N LEU A 345 21.84 15.78 20.40
CA LEU A 345 22.81 16.12 21.45
C LEU A 345 23.27 14.89 22.26
N VAL A 346 22.66 13.72 22.03
CA VAL A 346 23.05 12.47 22.69
C VAL A 346 24.21 11.86 21.91
N GLU A 347 25.30 11.50 22.61
CA GLU A 347 26.47 10.87 21.98
C GLU A 347 26.31 9.34 21.88
N ASP A 348 25.72 8.71 22.90
CA ASP A 348 25.56 7.27 22.96
C ASP A 348 24.46 6.75 22.01
N VAL A 349 24.85 5.94 21.04
CA VAL A 349 23.97 5.37 20.02
C VAL A 349 22.92 4.42 20.62
N GLU A 350 23.28 3.65 21.64
CA GLU A 350 22.33 2.75 22.29
C GLU A 350 21.22 3.53 22.99
N THR A 351 21.58 4.64 23.66
CA THR A 351 20.61 5.57 24.23
C THR A 351 19.72 6.20 23.16
N ILE A 352 20.26 6.59 22.01
CA ILE A 352 19.46 7.11 20.87
C ILE A 352 18.45 6.06 20.40
N MET A 353 18.92 4.85 20.07
CA MET A 353 18.07 3.76 19.60
C MET A 353 16.98 3.41 20.62
N ALA A 354 17.33 3.31 21.90
CA ALA A 354 16.41 3.02 22.97
C ALA A 354 15.32 4.10 23.11
N LYS A 355 15.70 5.40 23.03
CA LYS A 355 14.75 6.52 23.08
C LYS A 355 13.79 6.53 21.90
N VAL A 356 14.28 6.34 20.68
CA VAL A 356 13.43 6.29 19.47
C VAL A 356 12.46 5.12 19.55
N LYS A 357 12.97 3.93 19.86
CA LYS A 357 12.14 2.74 19.99
C LYS A 357 11.09 2.89 21.09
N ARG A 358 11.48 3.39 22.25
CA ARG A 358 10.56 3.67 23.35
C ARG A 358 9.48 4.65 22.93
N THR A 359 9.83 5.73 22.23
CA THR A 359 8.88 6.72 21.75
C THR A 359 7.84 6.10 20.81
N ILE A 360 8.28 5.30 19.85
CA ILE A 360 7.40 4.55 18.95
C ILE A 360 6.44 3.65 19.74
N ASP A 361 6.97 2.86 20.67
CA ASP A 361 6.19 1.92 21.46
C ASP A 361 5.19 2.64 22.38
N GLU A 362 5.57 3.78 22.97
CA GLU A 362 4.69 4.59 23.80
C GLU A 362 3.60 5.33 22.99
N LEU A 363 3.90 5.85 21.80
CA LEU A 363 2.89 6.45 20.90
C LEU A 363 1.84 5.41 20.49
N ARG A 364 2.28 4.19 20.16
CA ARG A 364 1.40 3.08 19.80
C ARG A 364 0.56 2.63 20.99
N LYS A 365 1.18 2.47 22.16
CA LYS A 365 0.49 2.12 23.41
C LYS A 365 -0.57 3.15 23.78
N ASN A 366 -0.23 4.45 23.72
CA ASN A 366 -1.16 5.54 23.99
C ASN A 366 -2.40 5.47 23.08
N THR A 367 -2.20 5.14 21.80
CA THR A 367 -3.29 5.01 20.82
C THR A 367 -4.17 3.79 21.07
N LYS A 368 -3.56 2.66 21.43
CA LYS A 368 -4.30 1.44 21.80
C LYS A 368 -5.14 1.67 23.07
N GLU A 369 -4.55 2.27 24.09
CA GLU A 369 -5.26 2.60 25.35
C GLU A 369 -6.41 3.59 25.11
N LEU A 370 -6.28 4.52 24.16
CA LEU A 370 -7.37 5.42 23.75
C LEU A 370 -8.52 4.62 23.10
N HIS A 371 -8.19 3.75 22.15
CA HIS A 371 -9.17 2.94 21.43
C HIS A 371 -9.88 1.94 22.36
N GLU A 372 -9.14 1.26 23.25
CA GLU A 372 -9.69 0.35 24.25
C GLU A 372 -10.62 1.07 25.21
N TYR A 373 -10.24 2.27 25.68
CA TYR A 373 -11.10 3.08 26.52
C TYR A 373 -12.41 3.47 25.80
N ALA A 374 -12.32 3.86 24.53
CA ALA A 374 -13.49 4.21 23.74
C ALA A 374 -14.48 3.04 23.60
N ILE A 375 -13.99 1.81 23.42
CA ILE A 375 -14.84 0.61 23.27
C ILE A 375 -15.41 0.15 24.62
N ALA A 376 -14.58 0.05 25.65
CA ALA A 376 -14.94 -0.65 26.88
C ALA A 376 -15.54 0.25 27.96
N ASN A 377 -15.14 1.52 27.99
CA ASN A 377 -15.38 2.40 29.14
C ASN A 377 -16.14 3.68 28.78
N SER A 378 -16.25 4.02 27.50
CA SER A 378 -16.97 5.23 27.09
C SER A 378 -18.48 4.99 27.00
N SER A 379 -19.26 6.04 27.29
CA SER A 379 -20.70 6.10 27.04
C SER A 379 -21.03 6.74 25.69
N GLU A 380 -20.05 6.79 24.78
CA GLU A 380 -20.22 7.39 23.45
C GLU A 380 -21.14 6.54 22.57
N ALA A 381 -21.79 7.17 21.60
CA ALA A 381 -22.55 6.45 20.60
C ALA A 381 -21.63 5.60 19.70
N GLU A 382 -22.10 4.46 19.20
CA GLU A 382 -21.32 3.54 18.36
C GLU A 382 -20.68 4.22 17.14
N VAL A 383 -21.36 5.20 16.54
CA VAL A 383 -20.84 5.99 15.41
C VAL A 383 -19.60 6.79 15.82
N VAL A 384 -19.57 7.36 17.02
CA VAL A 384 -18.43 8.11 17.55
C VAL A 384 -17.28 7.15 17.89
N ILE A 385 -17.58 5.99 18.47
CA ILE A 385 -16.58 4.93 18.73
C ILE A 385 -15.94 4.46 17.41
N SER A 386 -16.73 4.32 16.34
CA SER A 386 -16.24 4.00 15.00
C SER A 386 -15.28 5.07 14.45
N GLU A 387 -15.61 6.35 14.62
CA GLU A 387 -14.73 7.46 14.23
C GLU A 387 -13.42 7.50 15.05
N ILE A 388 -13.48 7.26 16.37
CA ILE A 388 -12.29 7.12 17.22
C ILE A 388 -11.40 5.96 16.73
N SER A 389 -12.02 4.86 16.30
CA SER A 389 -11.31 3.70 15.75
C SER A 389 -10.63 4.03 14.41
N ARG A 390 -11.29 4.78 13.54
CA ARG A 390 -10.71 5.28 12.28
C ARG A 390 -9.52 6.20 12.55
N PHE A 391 -9.65 7.12 13.51
CA PHE A 391 -8.54 7.97 13.95
C PHE A 391 -7.36 7.13 14.47
N ALA A 392 -7.61 6.18 15.38
CA ALA A 392 -6.58 5.32 15.95
C ALA A 392 -5.82 4.53 14.88
N ASN A 393 -6.54 3.96 13.90
CA ASN A 393 -5.93 3.26 12.78
C ASN A 393 -5.10 4.18 11.89
N ALA A 394 -5.64 5.36 11.54
CA ALA A 394 -4.93 6.35 10.73
C ALA A 394 -3.65 6.82 11.41
N TYR A 395 -3.71 7.09 12.70
CA TYR A 395 -2.57 7.49 13.51
C TYR A 395 -1.48 6.41 13.57
N LEU A 396 -1.86 5.15 13.79
CA LEU A 396 -0.92 4.01 13.79
C LEU A 396 -0.30 3.75 12.40
N ALA A 397 -1.07 3.92 11.34
CA ALA A 397 -0.57 3.83 9.97
C ALA A 397 0.50 4.90 9.68
N ASN A 398 0.25 6.15 10.08
CA ASN A 398 1.22 7.24 9.92
C ASN A 398 2.53 6.97 10.66
N ILE A 399 2.50 6.43 11.89
CA ILE A 399 3.71 6.02 12.59
C ILE A 399 4.50 5.01 11.75
N THR A 400 3.80 4.03 11.18
CA THR A 400 4.43 2.98 10.36
C THR A 400 5.05 3.56 9.10
N PHE A 401 4.35 4.45 8.39
CA PHE A 401 4.86 5.09 7.18
C PHE A 401 6.06 6.01 7.46
N LEU A 402 6.03 6.78 8.54
CA LEU A 402 7.14 7.66 8.90
C LEU A 402 8.40 6.87 9.25
N VAL A 403 8.27 5.76 9.99
CA VAL A 403 9.41 4.87 10.27
C VAL A 403 9.90 4.21 8.98
N HIS A 404 8.99 3.68 8.16
CA HIS A 404 9.33 3.08 6.87
C HIS A 404 10.08 4.05 5.96
N ASN A 405 9.67 5.30 5.87
CA ASN A 405 10.34 6.32 5.06
C ASN A 405 11.78 6.56 5.52
N ALA A 406 12.03 6.60 6.82
CA ALA A 406 13.37 6.77 7.36
C ALA A 406 14.25 5.52 7.11
N LEU A 407 13.70 4.33 7.33
CA LEU A 407 14.42 3.08 7.05
C LEU A 407 14.71 2.94 5.55
N SER A 408 13.73 3.24 4.70
CA SER A 408 13.86 3.26 3.24
C SER A 408 15.03 4.14 2.81
N LEU A 409 15.03 5.42 3.18
CA LEU A 409 16.06 6.35 2.72
C LEU A 409 17.41 6.08 3.40
N GLY A 410 17.43 5.90 4.73
CA GLY A 410 18.64 5.69 5.50
C GLY A 410 19.40 4.40 5.15
N THR A 411 18.73 3.41 4.55
CA THR A 411 19.36 2.16 4.10
C THR A 411 19.50 2.05 2.58
N LYS A 412 19.28 3.15 1.84
CA LYS A 412 19.25 3.14 0.36
C LYS A 412 18.33 2.05 -0.21
N ARG A 413 17.09 2.04 0.29
CA ARG A 413 16.03 1.08 -0.06
C ARG A 413 16.45 -0.36 0.28
N GLY A 414 17.09 -0.55 1.43
CA GLY A 414 17.55 -1.84 1.94
C GLY A 414 18.86 -2.36 1.35
N LYS A 415 19.55 -1.58 0.51
CA LYS A 415 20.80 -1.98 -0.16
C LYS A 415 22.07 -1.66 0.63
N ASP A 416 21.96 -0.74 1.59
CA ASP A 416 23.08 -0.25 2.41
C ASP A 416 22.82 -0.57 3.88
N VAL A 417 22.95 -1.86 4.20
CA VAL A 417 22.73 -2.41 5.55
C VAL A 417 23.98 -3.18 5.99
N PRO A 418 24.59 -2.85 7.15
CA PRO A 418 25.78 -3.55 7.65
C PRO A 418 25.60 -5.08 7.65
N LYS A 419 26.64 -5.83 7.26
CA LYS A 419 26.65 -7.32 7.21
C LYS A 419 25.63 -7.98 6.25
N PHE A 420 24.71 -7.24 5.62
CA PHE A 420 23.72 -7.75 4.67
C PHE A 420 23.91 -7.14 3.29
N LYS A 421 23.67 -7.93 2.23
CA LYS A 421 23.79 -7.42 0.85
C LYS A 421 22.57 -6.62 0.39
N ALA A 422 21.40 -7.07 0.82
CA ALA A 422 20.13 -6.41 0.61
C ALA A 422 19.11 -7.01 1.60
N ILE A 423 18.18 -6.21 2.07
CA ILE A 423 17.02 -6.65 2.85
C ILE A 423 15.74 -6.04 2.27
N ASP A 424 14.63 -6.75 2.42
CA ASP A 424 13.31 -6.25 2.09
C ASP A 424 12.57 -5.88 3.38
N PHE A 425 11.90 -4.72 3.38
CA PHE A 425 11.11 -4.26 4.50
C PHE A 425 9.68 -4.79 4.41
N GLU A 426 9.11 -5.17 5.55
CA GLU A 426 7.71 -5.60 5.61
C GLU A 426 6.73 -4.41 5.62
N ARG A 427 7.25 -3.17 5.65
CA ARG A 427 6.48 -1.94 5.94
C ARG A 427 5.76 -2.04 7.27
N LYS A 428 6.46 -2.58 8.27
CA LYS A 428 5.91 -2.78 9.61
C LYS A 428 6.84 -2.17 10.61
N ILE A 429 6.24 -1.76 11.72
CA ILE A 429 7.02 -1.23 12.84
C ILE A 429 7.97 -2.26 13.46
N SER A 430 7.73 -3.56 13.25
CA SER A 430 8.66 -4.63 13.65
C SER A 430 9.97 -4.61 12.88
N ASP A 431 10.03 -3.95 11.71
CA ASP A 431 11.29 -3.78 10.98
C ASP A 431 12.31 -3.05 11.86
N ILE A 432 11.88 -2.15 12.77
CA ILE A 432 12.77 -1.48 13.72
C ILE A 432 13.34 -2.43 14.79
N ASP A 433 12.60 -3.49 15.15
CA ASP A 433 13.08 -4.47 16.14
C ASP A 433 14.28 -5.25 15.58
N PHE A 434 14.29 -5.54 14.28
CA PHE A 434 15.43 -6.15 13.59
C PHE A 434 16.69 -5.27 13.73
N PHE A 435 16.58 -3.97 13.46
CA PHE A 435 17.74 -3.07 13.58
C PHE A 435 18.27 -2.98 15.01
N VAL A 436 17.38 -2.83 16.00
CA VAL A 436 17.79 -2.65 17.41
C VAL A 436 18.32 -3.95 18.03
N LYS A 437 17.67 -5.09 17.80
CA LYS A 437 17.98 -6.33 18.54
C LYS A 437 18.92 -7.25 17.78
N ASP A 438 18.67 -7.42 16.49
CA ASP A 438 19.36 -8.44 15.69
C ASP A 438 20.59 -7.84 15.02
N LEU A 439 20.41 -6.73 14.28
CA LEU A 439 21.49 -6.13 13.50
C LEU A 439 22.55 -5.47 14.39
N PHE A 440 22.16 -4.64 15.35
CA PHE A 440 23.11 -3.95 16.22
C PHE A 440 24.01 -4.96 16.96
N THR A 441 23.40 -5.99 17.56
CA THR A 441 24.12 -7.08 18.22
C THR A 441 25.05 -7.83 17.26
N ALA A 442 24.61 -8.11 16.02
CA ALA A 442 25.44 -8.78 15.02
C ALA A 442 26.62 -7.93 14.49
N THR A 443 26.57 -6.62 14.71
CA THR A 443 27.66 -5.69 14.38
C THR A 443 28.61 -5.39 15.53
N ALA A 444 28.26 -5.79 16.76
CA ALA A 444 29.10 -5.64 17.93
C ALA A 444 30.27 -6.63 17.91
N GLY A 445 31.49 -6.13 18.12
CA GLY A 445 32.69 -6.96 18.28
C GLY A 445 32.79 -7.59 19.67
N ASP A 446 33.87 -8.35 19.90
CA ASP A 446 34.15 -9.01 21.20
C ASP A 446 34.31 -8.02 22.38
N ASN A 447 34.55 -6.74 22.07
CA ASN A 447 34.63 -5.64 23.03
C ASN A 447 33.25 -5.01 23.36
N GLY A 448 32.17 -5.50 22.75
CA GLY A 448 30.80 -5.00 22.94
C GLY A 448 30.47 -3.71 22.19
N VAL A 449 31.36 -3.23 21.33
CA VAL A 449 31.19 -1.97 20.57
C VAL A 449 30.89 -2.32 19.11
N SER A 450 29.92 -1.62 18.51
CA SER A 450 29.59 -1.83 17.09
C SER A 450 30.65 -1.19 16.18
N GLU A 451 31.01 -1.87 15.09
CA GLU A 451 31.84 -1.26 14.04
C GLU A 451 31.09 -0.19 13.22
N TYR A 452 29.78 -0.05 13.43
CA TYR A 452 28.86 0.77 12.61
C TYR A 452 28.06 1.79 13.45
N GLU A 453 28.57 2.23 14.60
CA GLU A 453 27.83 3.14 15.50
C GLU A 453 27.33 4.41 14.81
N ASP A 454 28.16 5.06 14.00
CA ASP A 454 27.77 6.27 13.25
C ASP A 454 26.60 6.00 12.30
N TRP A 455 26.61 4.85 11.63
CA TRP A 455 25.53 4.46 10.71
C TRP A 455 24.21 4.24 11.46
N PHE A 456 24.25 3.59 12.63
CA PHE A 456 23.07 3.42 13.47
C PHE A 456 22.59 4.76 14.03
N ARG A 457 23.51 5.61 14.47
CA ARG A 457 23.20 6.95 14.96
C ARG A 457 22.45 7.75 13.89
N ASP A 458 23.00 7.82 12.68
CA ASP A 458 22.38 8.54 11.57
C ASP A 458 21.00 7.98 11.21
N LEU A 459 20.87 6.64 11.13
CA LEU A 459 19.60 6.00 10.82
C LEU A 459 18.54 6.32 11.87
N PHE A 460 18.86 6.24 13.17
CA PHE A 460 17.88 6.45 14.23
C PHE A 460 17.56 7.92 14.47
N LEU A 461 18.50 8.83 14.25
CA LEU A 461 18.21 10.27 14.18
C LEU A 461 17.30 10.60 13.00
N MET A 462 17.49 9.93 11.86
CA MET A 462 16.59 10.07 10.71
C MET A 462 15.18 9.53 11.01
N VAL A 463 15.06 8.40 11.72
CA VAL A 463 13.78 7.88 12.20
C VAL A 463 13.12 8.88 13.16
N ALA A 464 13.87 9.43 14.10
CA ALA A 464 13.38 10.46 15.02
C ALA A 464 12.87 11.70 14.25
N ASN A 465 13.66 12.21 13.32
CA ASN A 465 13.30 13.37 12.51
C ASN A 465 12.05 13.10 11.63
N SER A 466 11.91 11.88 11.11
CA SER A 466 10.71 11.47 10.38
C SER A 466 9.47 11.41 11.30
N LEU A 467 9.60 10.84 12.50
CA LEU A 467 8.50 10.76 13.48
C LEU A 467 8.00 12.14 13.94
N ARG A 468 8.86 13.16 13.99
CA ARG A 468 8.47 14.54 14.32
C ARG A 468 7.42 15.11 13.36
N LYS A 469 7.30 14.55 12.16
CA LYS A 469 6.32 14.94 11.15
C LYS A 469 4.89 14.49 11.46
N LEU A 470 4.71 13.55 12.40
CA LEU A 470 3.38 13.14 12.88
C LEU A 470 2.75 14.30 13.64
N THR A 471 1.74 14.95 13.08
CA THR A 471 1.14 16.15 13.68
C THR A 471 -0.35 15.98 13.87
N ILE A 472 -0.83 16.22 15.09
CA ILE A 472 -2.26 16.27 15.41
C ILE A 472 -2.59 17.59 16.10
N LYS A 473 -3.82 18.07 15.92
CA LYS A 473 -4.34 19.25 16.61
C LYS A 473 -5.74 19.00 17.13
N LEU A 474 -5.94 19.18 18.43
CA LEU A 474 -7.26 19.11 19.06
C LEU A 474 -7.98 20.44 18.91
N SER A 475 -9.26 20.40 18.58
CA SER A 475 -10.14 21.58 18.66
C SER A 475 -10.32 22.05 20.10
N ASP A 476 -10.61 23.34 20.30
CA ASP A 476 -10.83 23.93 21.63
C ASP A 476 -11.96 23.23 22.40
N SER A 477 -12.94 22.70 21.67
CA SER A 477 -14.04 21.92 22.24
C SER A 477 -13.63 20.55 22.79
N GLY A 478 -12.46 20.03 22.42
CA GLY A 478 -11.99 18.68 22.72
C GLY A 478 -12.65 17.57 21.89
N LYS A 479 -13.60 17.92 21.01
CA LYS A 479 -14.45 16.95 20.30
C LYS A 479 -13.87 16.45 18.99
N VAL A 480 -13.15 17.32 18.29
CA VAL A 480 -12.57 17.02 16.97
C VAL A 480 -11.06 17.08 17.07
N VAL A 481 -10.39 16.07 16.55
CA VAL A 481 -8.94 16.05 16.34
C VAL A 481 -8.64 16.06 14.84
N ASN A 482 -7.69 16.90 14.43
CA ASN A 482 -7.19 16.95 13.07
C ASN A 482 -5.84 16.24 13.01
N LEU A 483 -5.71 15.26 12.13
CA LEU A 483 -4.41 14.75 11.71
C LEU A 483 -3.92 15.62 10.56
N ILE A 484 -2.74 16.25 10.71
CA ILE A 484 -2.24 17.30 9.84
C ILE A 484 -0.95 16.83 9.16
N GLN A 485 -0.87 17.05 7.86
CA GLN A 485 0.31 16.90 7.04
C GLN A 485 0.64 18.26 6.42
N SER A 486 1.66 18.92 6.98
CA SER A 486 2.26 20.10 6.37
C SER A 486 3.33 19.66 5.37
N GLN A 487 3.26 20.19 4.15
CA GLN A 487 4.11 19.79 3.04
C GLN A 487 4.73 21.01 2.36
N PHE A 488 6.04 20.98 2.17
CA PHE A 488 6.78 21.90 1.32
C PHE A 488 7.23 21.16 0.07
N THR A 489 7.01 21.72 -1.12
CA THR A 489 7.43 21.13 -2.39
C THR A 489 8.35 22.09 -3.12
N ILE A 490 9.61 21.68 -3.29
CA ILE A 490 10.63 22.37 -4.09
C ILE A 490 10.47 21.88 -5.53
N VAL A 491 9.92 22.73 -6.40
CA VAL A 491 9.71 22.44 -7.82
C VAL A 491 10.90 22.92 -8.61
N ILE A 492 11.49 22.00 -9.38
CA ILE A 492 12.68 22.22 -10.17
C ILE A 492 12.35 21.84 -11.63
N PRO A 493 12.57 22.73 -12.61
CA PRO A 493 12.21 22.46 -14.01
C PRO A 493 13.25 21.59 -14.73
N GLY A 494 14.41 21.34 -14.12
CA GLY A 494 15.52 20.60 -14.72
C GLY A 494 15.31 19.09 -14.81
N MET A 495 15.59 18.50 -15.98
CA MET A 495 15.61 17.05 -16.20
C MET A 495 16.93 16.42 -15.74
N TYR A 496 16.96 15.88 -14.53
CA TYR A 496 18.15 15.28 -13.90
C TYR A 496 18.14 13.74 -13.90
N HIS A 497 18.60 13.10 -14.96
CA HIS A 497 18.75 11.63 -15.00
C HIS A 497 19.80 11.08 -14.02
N SER A 498 20.68 11.94 -13.50
CA SER A 498 21.69 11.60 -12.49
C SER A 498 21.06 11.19 -11.15
N VAL A 499 19.81 11.59 -10.86
CA VAL A 499 19.15 11.23 -9.62
C VAL A 499 18.81 9.75 -9.51
N ASP A 500 18.72 9.03 -10.63
CA ASP A 500 18.45 7.59 -10.63
C ASP A 500 19.67 6.76 -10.19
N LYS A 501 20.85 7.40 -10.10
CA LYS A 501 22.13 6.77 -9.74
C LYS A 501 22.65 7.16 -8.35
N HIS A 502 21.95 8.05 -7.66
CA HIS A 502 22.36 8.59 -6.37
C HIS A 502 21.13 8.68 -5.46
N ASP A 503 21.33 8.52 -4.16
CA ASP A 503 20.27 8.63 -3.16
C ASP A 503 20.39 9.90 -2.29
N VAL A 504 21.28 10.82 -2.66
CA VAL A 504 21.66 12.00 -1.86
C VAL A 504 21.69 13.26 -2.72
N VAL A 505 21.15 14.36 -2.18
CA VAL A 505 21.24 15.70 -2.79
C VAL A 505 22.69 16.18 -2.75
N THR A 506 23.35 16.16 -3.90
CA THR A 506 24.76 16.56 -4.06
C THR A 506 24.98 17.16 -5.44
N VAL A 507 26.16 17.75 -5.65
CA VAL A 507 26.56 18.23 -6.98
C VAL A 507 26.58 17.10 -8.01
N ALA A 508 26.84 15.85 -7.60
CA ALA A 508 26.81 14.70 -8.51
C ALA A 508 25.39 14.34 -8.97
N SER A 509 24.38 14.54 -8.12
CA SER A 509 22.97 14.26 -8.47
C SER A 509 22.27 15.44 -9.15
N LEU A 510 22.52 16.69 -8.71
CA LEU A 510 21.76 17.87 -9.16
C LEU A 510 22.61 19.03 -9.67
N GLY A 511 23.95 18.94 -9.66
CA GLY A 511 24.83 20.04 -10.06
C GLY A 511 24.73 21.25 -9.13
N ASN A 512 24.69 22.46 -9.70
CA ASN A 512 24.49 23.71 -8.98
C ASN A 512 23.12 23.80 -8.29
N THR A 513 22.16 22.95 -8.66
CA THR A 513 20.84 22.90 -8.01
C THR A 513 20.88 22.23 -6.64
N ALA A 514 21.97 21.53 -6.30
CA ALA A 514 22.09 20.89 -5.00
C ALA A 514 22.09 21.90 -3.84
N ASP A 515 22.83 23.01 -3.97
CA ASP A 515 22.94 24.05 -2.95
C ASP A 515 21.60 24.68 -2.56
N PRO A 516 20.75 25.17 -3.50
CA PRO A 516 19.44 25.70 -3.15
C PRO A 516 18.53 24.64 -2.52
N VAL A 517 18.55 23.39 -3.01
CA VAL A 517 17.70 22.31 -2.46
C VAL A 517 18.06 22.03 -1.00
N VAL A 518 19.36 21.91 -0.69
CA VAL A 518 19.82 21.69 0.70
C VAL A 518 19.50 22.90 1.57
N SER A 519 19.80 24.11 1.10
CA SER A 519 19.56 25.34 1.88
C SER A 519 18.08 25.57 2.17
N ILE A 520 17.19 25.33 1.20
CA ILE A 520 15.75 25.41 1.38
C ILE A 520 15.28 24.31 2.35
N TYR A 521 15.77 23.08 2.19
CA TYR A 521 15.43 21.97 3.10
C TYR A 521 15.81 22.31 4.55
N GLU A 522 17.05 22.77 4.78
CA GLU A 522 17.52 23.16 6.11
C GLU A 522 16.68 24.30 6.69
N ALA A 523 16.39 25.34 5.91
CA ALA A 523 15.54 26.45 6.36
C ALA A 523 14.13 25.98 6.76
N VAL A 524 13.53 25.05 6.00
CA VAL A 524 12.24 24.45 6.35
C VAL A 524 12.35 23.60 7.63
N GLN A 525 13.41 22.80 7.79
CA GLN A 525 13.60 22.02 9.02
C GLN A 525 13.84 22.88 10.25
N GLU A 526 14.53 24.01 10.13
CA GLU A 526 14.79 24.96 11.22
C GLU A 526 13.50 25.68 11.67
N ASN A 527 12.61 26.07 10.73
CA ASN A 527 11.42 26.87 11.03
C ASN A 527 10.14 26.03 11.22
N VAL A 528 10.00 24.94 10.46
CA VAL A 528 8.81 24.07 10.43
C VAL A 528 9.25 22.59 10.49
N PRO A 529 9.86 22.13 11.61
CA PRO A 529 10.49 20.80 11.70
C PRO A 529 9.52 19.62 11.51
N HIS A 530 8.22 19.86 11.63
CA HIS A 530 7.17 18.85 11.45
C HIS A 530 6.70 18.74 9.98
N ALA A 531 7.23 19.56 9.06
CA ALA A 531 6.84 19.51 7.66
C ALA A 531 7.53 18.36 6.89
N ILE A 532 6.79 17.77 5.97
CA ILE A 532 7.33 16.92 4.91
C ILE A 532 7.89 17.83 3.81
N VAL A 533 9.12 17.57 3.37
CA VAL A 533 9.72 18.27 2.25
C VAL A 533 9.83 17.33 1.06
N LEU A 534 9.33 17.75 -0.09
CA LEU A 534 9.40 17.02 -1.34
C LEU A 534 10.23 17.78 -2.37
N MET A 535 11.02 17.07 -3.15
CA MET A 535 11.65 17.57 -4.36
C MET A 535 10.87 17.09 -5.57
N GLN A 536 10.28 18.02 -6.32
CA GLN A 536 9.55 17.72 -7.55
C GLN A 536 10.42 18.08 -8.76
N LEU A 537 10.86 17.05 -9.47
CA LEU A 537 11.46 17.15 -10.79
C LEU A 537 10.40 16.87 -11.85
N PRO A 538 10.62 17.21 -13.14
CA PRO A 538 9.62 16.92 -14.16
C PRO A 538 9.42 15.40 -14.35
N GLN A 539 10.45 14.59 -14.09
CA GLN A 539 10.35 13.13 -14.21
C GLN A 539 9.72 12.42 -12.99
N ARG A 540 9.93 12.92 -11.76
CA ARG A 540 9.47 12.24 -10.53
C ARG A 540 9.50 13.18 -9.33
N THR A 541 8.69 12.86 -8.32
CA THR A 541 8.72 13.52 -7.01
C THR A 541 9.40 12.62 -5.98
N TYR A 542 10.31 13.19 -5.20
CA TYR A 542 11.10 12.49 -4.19
C TYR A 542 10.86 13.08 -2.81
N LEU A 543 10.79 12.22 -1.79
CA LEU A 543 10.76 12.63 -0.39
C LEU A 543 12.16 13.04 0.05
N LEU A 544 12.32 14.22 0.63
CA LEU A 544 13.57 14.64 1.24
C LEU A 544 13.59 14.34 2.73
N LEU A 545 14.67 13.71 3.19
CA LEU A 545 14.87 13.40 4.60
C LEU A 545 16.36 13.40 4.97
N SER A 546 16.66 13.94 6.15
CA SER A 546 17.99 13.92 6.75
C SER A 546 17.89 13.50 8.22
N ASN A 547 19.04 13.22 8.84
CA ASN A 547 19.14 12.90 10.27
C ASN A 547 18.75 14.10 11.17
N GLY A 548 18.61 15.30 10.60
CA GLY A 548 18.17 16.52 11.29
C GLY A 548 19.30 17.39 11.85
N GLU A 549 20.55 16.92 11.75
CA GLU A 549 21.72 17.74 12.08
C GLU A 549 22.03 18.72 10.95
N LYS A 550 22.58 19.88 11.34
CA LYS A 550 22.98 20.89 10.36
C LYS A 550 24.07 20.33 9.45
N THR A 551 23.98 20.57 8.14
CA THR A 551 24.89 20.05 7.10
C THR A 551 24.86 18.54 6.89
N ALA A 552 23.98 17.81 7.58
CA ALA A 552 23.83 16.38 7.35
C ALA A 552 23.32 16.11 5.92
N PRO A 553 23.72 14.97 5.31
CA PRO A 553 23.25 14.60 3.98
C PRO A 553 21.71 14.60 3.89
N VAL A 554 21.17 15.19 2.83
CA VAL A 554 19.74 15.13 2.50
C VAL A 554 19.54 13.98 1.53
N LEU A 555 18.81 12.95 1.95
CA LEU A 555 18.53 11.75 1.18
C LEU A 555 17.20 11.87 0.41
N TYR A 556 17.05 11.09 -0.67
CA TYR A 556 15.83 11.06 -1.50
C TYR A 556 15.49 9.73 -2.19
#